data_AF-A0A285ZPB2-F1
#
_entry.id   AF-A0A285ZPB2-F1
#
_cell.length_a   1.000
_cell.length_b   1.000
_cell.length_c   1.000
_cell.angle_alpha   90.00
_cell.angle_beta   90.00
_cell.angle_gamma   90.00
#
_symmetry.space_group_name_H-M   'P 1'
#
loop_
_entity.id
_entity.type
_entity.pdbx_description
1 polymer ?
#
loop_
_entity_poly.entity_id
_entity_poly.type
_entity_poly.pdbx_seq_one_letter_code
_entity_poly.pdbx_strand_id
1 'polypeptide(L)'
;MACFGCKKLSSRKDSILCWLLFAIHLIEPKERVVHYSKGFWNRAPKNYWLSINRLADKFKYGCDVNPFLSKSLKNAMLDKRADLLWTDWEIHHFHLNEEVSVDSDYSKRSDYVLFAIVGDDFVCFLDVKKHPPLGSPDYADSELYGIICDSWPNLIDDLKNFAPDKDWSKEEILQFRKQGLNVCYSHNGKVLALGGNFVAGGKPIRSIILRDKIHFEIRKLSERIIECTEKQYKNFSENDFSLKMDSDGLKLCFTLENSCAPLSSPTINEFFNKKWLVAKLRKNEYKHCEN
;
A
#
# COMPACT_ATOMS: atom_id res chain seq x y z
N MET A 1 -9.29 20.37 18.51
CA MET A 1 -10.44 20.21 17.60
C MET A 1 -9.91 20.26 16.16
N ALA A 2 -9.51 19.12 15.61
CA ALA A 2 -9.01 19.02 14.24
C ALA A 2 -9.95 18.11 13.45
N CYS A 3 -10.96 18.72 12.83
CA CYS A 3 -11.61 18.12 11.68
C CYS A 3 -10.53 17.99 10.60
N PHE A 4 -9.99 16.78 10.40
CA PHE A 4 -9.52 16.46 9.07
C PHE A 4 -10.70 16.74 8.14
N GLY A 5 -10.50 17.61 7.15
CA GLY A 5 -11.52 18.08 6.22
C GLY A 5 -12.13 16.95 5.40
N CYS A 6 -12.95 16.13 6.04
CA CYS A 6 -14.10 15.51 5.43
C CYS A 6 -15.11 16.63 5.22
N LYS A 7 -14.93 17.40 4.14
CA LYS A 7 -16.12 17.78 3.38
C LYS A 7 -16.92 16.50 3.24
N LYS A 8 -18.13 16.49 3.83
CA LYS A 8 -19.20 15.51 3.63
C LYS A 8 -18.74 14.35 2.75
N LEU A 9 -18.52 13.18 3.35
CA LEU A 9 -18.22 11.93 2.64
C LEU A 9 -19.23 11.62 1.52
N SER A 10 -20.34 12.37 1.46
CA SER A 10 -21.35 12.37 0.41
C SER A 10 -20.93 12.96 -0.96
N SER A 11 -19.69 13.44 -1.18
CA SER A 11 -19.27 13.97 -2.50
C SER A 11 -18.05 13.31 -3.14
N ARG A 12 -17.42 12.31 -2.51
CA ARG A 12 -16.29 11.57 -3.13
C ARG A 12 -16.75 10.14 -3.40
N LYS A 13 -16.58 9.69 -4.65
CA LYS A 13 -17.18 8.45 -5.18
C LYS A 13 -16.81 7.17 -4.44
N ASP A 14 -15.83 7.14 -3.53
CA ASP A 14 -15.59 5.97 -2.64
C ASP A 14 -14.53 6.26 -1.56
N SER A 15 -14.95 6.72 -0.38
CA SER A 15 -14.03 7.08 0.71
C SER A 15 -13.32 5.90 1.36
N ILE A 16 -13.99 4.74 1.41
CA ILE A 16 -13.44 3.47 1.88
C ILE A 16 -12.29 3.07 0.95
N LEU A 17 -12.50 3.12 -0.36
CA LEU A 17 -11.47 2.80 -1.33
C LEU A 17 -10.26 3.75 -1.23
N CYS A 18 -10.47 5.06 -1.08
CA CYS A 18 -9.37 6.01 -0.87
C CYS A 18 -8.55 5.68 0.38
N TRP A 19 -9.21 5.31 1.47
CA TRP A 19 -8.52 4.88 2.70
C TRP A 19 -7.75 3.59 2.48
N LEU A 20 -8.37 2.59 1.86
CA LEU A 20 -7.73 1.30 1.58
C LEU A 20 -6.51 1.49 0.69
N LEU A 21 -6.60 2.28 -0.38
CA LEU A 21 -5.47 2.61 -1.24
C LEU A 21 -4.31 3.21 -0.45
N PHE A 22 -4.57 4.04 0.55
CA PHE A 22 -3.54 4.56 1.42
C PHE A 22 -2.99 3.50 2.38
N ALA A 23 -3.87 2.80 3.10
CA ALA A 23 -3.51 1.87 4.15
C ALA A 23 -2.69 0.66 3.65
N ILE A 24 -3.04 0.10 2.48
CA ILE A 24 -2.37 -1.08 1.91
C ILE A 24 -0.93 -0.78 1.44
N HIS A 25 -0.64 0.46 1.06
CA HIS A 25 0.71 0.86 0.61
C HIS A 25 1.63 1.21 1.79
N LEU A 26 1.07 1.43 2.99
CA LEU A 26 1.89 1.71 4.15
C LEU A 26 2.43 0.41 4.74
N ILE A 27 3.65 0.51 5.25
CA ILE A 27 4.35 -0.59 5.88
C ILE A 27 4.18 -0.47 7.39
N GLU A 28 3.64 -1.51 8.00
CA GLU A 28 3.53 -1.60 9.45
C GLU A 28 4.92 -1.55 10.10
N PRO A 29 5.15 -0.64 11.06
CA PRO A 29 6.39 -0.58 11.85
C PRO A 29 6.49 -1.80 12.75
N LYS A 30 7.22 -2.81 12.27
CA LYS A 30 7.51 -4.07 12.97
C LYS A 30 8.78 -4.69 12.43
N GLU A 31 9.41 -5.49 13.26
CA GLU A 31 10.65 -6.19 12.95
C GLU A 31 10.45 -7.08 11.72
N ARG A 32 11.42 -7.03 10.80
CA ARG A 32 11.49 -7.89 9.62
C ARG A 32 12.91 -8.34 9.38
N VAL A 33 13.06 -9.57 8.88
CA VAL A 33 14.34 -10.08 8.41
C VAL A 33 14.68 -9.43 7.07
N VAL A 34 15.87 -8.83 6.98
CA VAL A 34 16.35 -8.18 5.75
C VAL A 34 17.15 -9.17 4.92
N HIS A 35 16.71 -9.36 3.67
CA HIS A 35 17.41 -10.14 2.67
C HIS A 35 17.89 -9.22 1.54
N TYR A 36 19.04 -9.56 0.96
CA TYR A 36 19.60 -8.86 -0.19
C TYR A 36 19.58 -9.80 -1.39
N SER A 37 19.26 -9.27 -2.56
CA SER A 37 19.24 -10.06 -3.79
C SER A 37 20.65 -10.56 -4.17
N LYS A 38 20.71 -11.57 -5.03
CA LYS A 38 21.97 -12.12 -5.52
C LYS A 38 22.79 -11.02 -6.20
N GLY A 39 24.01 -10.80 -5.72
CA GLY A 39 24.91 -9.77 -6.24
C GLY A 39 24.52 -8.33 -5.89
N PHE A 40 23.59 -8.10 -4.95
CA PHE A 40 23.11 -6.77 -4.57
C PHE A 40 24.24 -5.76 -4.34
N TRP A 41 25.21 -6.09 -3.48
CA TRP A 41 26.32 -5.18 -3.13
C TRP A 41 27.30 -4.91 -4.27
N ASN A 42 27.30 -5.74 -5.32
CA ASN A 42 28.10 -5.50 -6.51
C ASN A 42 27.43 -4.45 -7.42
N ARG A 43 26.10 -4.36 -7.42
CA ARG A 43 25.33 -3.37 -8.19
C ARG A 43 25.10 -2.07 -7.42
N ALA A 44 24.91 -2.15 -6.11
CA ALA A 44 24.59 -1.02 -5.26
C ALA A 44 25.74 0.02 -5.25
N PRO A 45 25.47 1.31 -5.54
CA PRO A 45 26.51 2.33 -5.53
C PRO A 45 27.09 2.51 -4.12
N LYS A 46 28.42 2.48 -4.03
CA LYS A 46 29.16 2.46 -2.75
C LYS A 46 28.85 3.65 -1.84
N ASN A 47 28.61 4.82 -2.42
CA ASN A 47 28.27 6.03 -1.67
C ASN A 47 26.93 5.94 -0.93
N TYR A 48 26.05 5.00 -1.30
CA TYR A 48 24.76 4.79 -0.61
C TYR A 48 24.76 3.64 0.38
N TRP A 49 25.88 2.90 0.57
CA TRP A 49 25.92 1.74 1.46
C TRP A 49 25.51 2.06 2.90
N LEU A 50 25.91 3.22 3.42
CA LEU A 50 25.50 3.66 4.75
C LEU A 50 23.98 3.85 4.86
N SER A 51 23.37 4.52 3.88
CA SER A 51 21.92 4.76 3.84
C SER A 51 21.13 3.46 3.65
N ILE A 52 21.65 2.52 2.86
CA ILE A 52 21.06 1.18 2.70
C ILE A 52 21.06 0.43 4.04
N ASN A 53 22.21 0.42 4.74
CA ASN A 53 22.32 -0.24 6.04
C ASN A 53 21.42 0.41 7.09
N ARG A 54 21.32 1.75 7.13
CA ARG A 54 20.39 2.46 8.02
C ARG A 54 18.93 2.08 7.75
N LEU A 55 18.53 1.94 6.49
CA LEU A 55 17.19 1.49 6.15
C LEU A 55 16.97 0.02 6.56
N ALA A 56 17.96 -0.85 6.36
CA ALA A 56 17.93 -2.23 6.81
C ALA A 56 17.77 -2.33 8.33
N ASP A 57 18.52 -1.52 9.10
CA ASP A 57 18.40 -1.45 10.55
C ASP A 57 17.00 -1.01 10.98
N LYS A 58 16.39 -0.04 10.28
CA LYS A 58 14.99 0.36 10.57
C LYS A 58 14.01 -0.80 10.40
N PHE A 59 14.16 -1.63 9.37
CA PHE A 59 13.36 -2.83 9.22
C PHE A 59 13.63 -3.85 10.33
N LYS A 60 14.91 -4.09 10.64
CA LYS A 60 15.34 -5.03 11.67
C LYS A 60 14.78 -4.69 13.06
N TYR A 61 14.75 -3.40 13.42
CA TYR A 61 14.27 -2.91 14.72
C TYR A 61 12.81 -2.45 14.70
N GLY A 62 12.09 -2.66 13.60
CA GLY A 62 10.67 -2.30 13.48
C GLY A 62 10.36 -0.80 13.56
N CYS A 63 11.32 0.04 13.20
CA CYS A 63 11.13 1.48 13.11
C CYS A 63 10.18 1.84 11.94
N ASP A 64 9.58 3.04 11.98
CA ASP A 64 8.74 3.53 10.86
C ASP A 64 9.61 3.83 9.62
N VAL A 65 9.38 3.07 8.54
CA VAL A 65 10.05 3.22 7.24
C VAL A 65 9.22 3.99 6.22
N ASN A 66 7.95 4.29 6.51
CA ASN A 66 7.08 5.02 5.59
C ASN A 66 7.57 6.45 5.26
N PRO A 67 8.36 7.16 6.11
CA PRO A 67 8.99 8.43 5.73
C PRO A 67 9.95 8.34 4.52
N PHE A 68 10.39 7.13 4.16
CA PHE A 68 11.24 6.88 3.01
C PHE A 68 10.44 6.55 1.74
N LEU A 69 9.14 6.30 1.85
CA LEU A 69 8.24 6.12 0.71
C LEU A 69 7.90 7.47 0.05
N SER A 70 7.42 7.42 -1.20
CA SER A 70 7.02 8.62 -1.93
C SER A 70 5.91 9.41 -1.23
N LYS A 71 6.05 10.75 -1.21
CA LYS A 71 5.01 11.68 -0.75
C LYS A 71 3.72 11.58 -1.59
N SER A 72 3.77 11.00 -2.79
CA SER A 72 2.61 10.81 -3.66
C SER A 72 1.58 9.83 -3.09
N LEU A 73 1.91 9.04 -2.07
CA LEU A 73 0.96 8.19 -1.35
C LEU A 73 -0.19 9.01 -0.72
N LYS A 74 0.10 10.21 -0.20
CA LYS A 74 -0.95 11.14 0.28
C LYS A 74 -1.82 11.66 -0.87
N ASN A 75 -1.28 11.71 -2.09
CA ASN A 75 -2.01 12.11 -3.31
C ASN A 75 -2.79 10.95 -3.96
N ALA A 76 -2.50 9.69 -3.64
CA ALA A 76 -3.28 8.53 -4.08
C ALA A 76 -4.72 8.58 -3.51
N MET A 77 -4.92 9.21 -2.35
CA MET A 77 -6.25 9.55 -1.81
C MET A 77 -7.01 10.58 -2.66
N LEU A 78 -6.35 11.24 -3.61
CA LEU A 78 -6.85 12.39 -4.38
C LEU A 78 -7.02 12.08 -5.88
N ASP A 79 -7.30 10.82 -6.23
CA ASP A 79 -7.77 10.42 -7.57
C ASP A 79 -6.68 10.40 -8.67
N LYS A 80 -5.40 10.41 -8.29
CA LYS A 80 -4.28 10.32 -9.23
C LYS A 80 -3.54 8.99 -9.07
N ARG A 81 -3.40 8.31 -10.22
CA ARG A 81 -2.71 7.04 -10.50
C ARG A 81 -1.90 6.52 -9.31
N ALA A 82 -2.33 5.37 -8.78
CA ALA A 82 -1.56 4.60 -7.81
C ALA A 82 -0.13 4.37 -8.33
N ASP A 83 0.82 4.15 -7.42
CA ASP A 83 2.15 3.71 -7.82
C ASP A 83 2.01 2.42 -8.63
N LEU A 84 2.20 2.52 -9.95
CA LEU A 84 1.93 1.41 -10.86
C LEU A 84 2.94 0.28 -10.68
N LEU A 85 4.15 0.59 -10.21
CA LEU A 85 5.14 -0.43 -9.88
C LEU A 85 4.68 -1.22 -8.66
N TRP A 86 4.25 -0.53 -7.59
CA TRP A 86 3.70 -1.21 -6.41
C TRP A 86 2.41 -1.96 -6.74
N THR A 87 1.53 -1.37 -7.55
CA THR A 87 0.22 -1.94 -7.87
C THR A 87 0.32 -3.21 -8.70
N ASP A 88 1.28 -3.27 -9.61
CA ASP A 88 1.52 -4.40 -10.51
C ASP A 88 2.46 -5.44 -9.87
N TRP A 89 3.50 -5.00 -9.18
CA TRP A 89 4.59 -5.91 -8.78
C TRP A 89 4.74 -6.03 -7.26
N GLU A 90 3.98 -5.28 -6.47
CA GLU A 90 4.12 -5.13 -5.01
C GLU A 90 5.54 -4.68 -4.57
N ILE A 91 6.28 -4.09 -5.51
CA ILE A 91 7.61 -3.54 -5.27
C ILE A 91 7.46 -2.12 -4.73
N HIS A 92 7.98 -1.91 -3.53
CA HIS A 92 8.12 -0.61 -2.90
C HIS A 92 9.42 0.04 -3.37
N HIS A 93 9.43 1.36 -3.48
CA HIS A 93 10.65 2.13 -3.69
C HIS A 93 10.87 3.11 -2.52
N PHE A 94 12.07 3.07 -1.95
CA PHE A 94 12.47 3.88 -0.80
C PHE A 94 13.53 4.89 -1.22
N HIS A 95 13.31 6.17 -0.96
CA HIS A 95 14.32 7.20 -1.19
C HIS A 95 15.49 7.02 -0.21
N LEU A 96 16.70 6.84 -0.74
CA LEU A 96 17.90 6.66 0.06
C LEU A 96 18.49 8.02 0.44
N ASN A 97 17.98 8.60 1.52
CA ASN A 97 18.38 9.90 2.02
C ASN A 97 19.24 9.75 3.27
N GLU A 98 20.26 10.60 3.41
CA GLU A 98 21.09 10.63 4.62
C GLU A 98 20.40 11.37 5.78
N GLU A 99 19.45 12.26 5.48
CA GLU A 99 18.73 13.09 6.46
C GLU A 99 17.21 12.98 6.29
N VAL A 100 16.52 12.59 7.36
CA VAL A 100 15.07 12.85 7.52
C VAL A 100 14.94 14.34 7.87
N SER A 101 14.13 15.10 7.12
CA SER A 101 13.96 16.52 7.45
C SER A 101 13.24 16.66 8.79
N VAL A 102 13.79 17.45 9.70
CA VAL A 102 13.23 17.73 11.04
C VAL A 102 11.79 18.30 10.94
N ASP A 103 11.45 18.96 9.82
CA ASP A 103 10.16 19.63 9.61
C ASP A 103 9.18 18.89 8.70
N SER A 104 9.44 17.63 8.31
CA SER A 104 8.49 16.89 7.46
C SER A 104 8.47 15.39 7.73
N ASP A 105 7.28 14.77 7.66
CA ASP A 105 7.04 13.32 7.78
C ASP A 105 7.84 12.46 6.76
N TYR A 106 8.69 13.07 5.94
CA TYR A 106 9.39 12.44 4.82
C TYR A 106 10.82 12.97 4.70
N SER A 107 11.73 12.13 4.25
CA SER A 107 13.11 12.52 3.99
C SER A 107 13.29 13.38 2.71
N LYS A 108 14.38 14.15 2.61
CA LYS A 108 14.70 15.01 1.45
C LYS A 108 15.04 14.16 0.21
N ARG A 109 14.30 14.25 -0.91
CA ARG A 109 14.52 13.42 -2.13
C ARG A 109 16.00 13.23 -2.49
N SER A 110 16.44 11.98 -2.55
CA SER A 110 17.73 11.54 -3.12
C SER A 110 17.55 11.19 -4.60
N ASP A 111 18.65 11.30 -5.32
CA ASP A 111 18.79 10.86 -6.70
C ASP A 111 18.74 9.34 -6.84
N TYR A 112 18.73 8.57 -5.75
CA TYR A 112 18.65 7.11 -5.75
C TYR A 112 17.52 6.57 -4.86
N VAL A 113 16.92 5.49 -5.35
CA VAL A 113 15.89 4.72 -4.64
C VAL A 113 16.29 3.27 -4.52
N LEU A 114 15.91 2.66 -3.39
CA LEU A 114 16.01 1.23 -3.15
C LEU A 114 14.68 0.58 -3.48
N PHE A 115 14.68 -0.42 -4.35
CA PHE A 115 13.51 -1.25 -4.64
C PHE A 115 13.48 -2.46 -3.71
N ALA A 116 12.33 -2.75 -3.12
CA ALA A 116 12.16 -3.92 -2.26
C ALA A 116 10.76 -4.52 -2.29
N ILE A 117 10.68 -5.83 -2.07
CA ILE A 117 9.43 -6.52 -1.70
C ILE A 117 9.36 -6.55 -0.17
N VAL A 118 8.22 -6.15 0.38
CA VAL A 118 8.00 -6.12 1.82
C VAL A 118 6.92 -7.13 2.17
N GLY A 119 7.33 -8.21 2.82
CA GLY A 119 6.45 -9.23 3.36
C GLY A 119 6.01 -8.90 4.79
N ASP A 120 5.35 -9.88 5.41
CA ASP A 120 4.87 -9.75 6.78
C ASP A 120 6.03 -9.77 7.78
N ASP A 121 6.97 -10.70 7.64
CA ASP A 121 8.11 -10.97 8.53
C ASP A 121 9.47 -10.77 7.84
N PHE A 122 9.48 -10.46 6.53
CA PHE A 122 10.70 -10.25 5.76
C PHE A 122 10.64 -9.00 4.88
N VAL A 123 11.81 -8.55 4.44
CA VAL A 123 11.97 -7.57 3.37
C VAL A 123 13.12 -8.00 2.45
N CYS A 124 12.89 -7.98 1.14
CA CYS A 124 13.85 -8.38 0.13
C CYS A 124 14.31 -7.15 -0.67
N PHE A 125 15.53 -6.68 -0.41
CA PHE A 125 16.14 -5.57 -1.14
C PHE A 125 16.61 -6.05 -2.52
N LEU A 126 15.98 -5.52 -3.57
CA LEU A 126 16.17 -5.96 -4.95
C LEU A 126 17.38 -5.26 -5.58
N ASP A 127 17.34 -3.92 -5.61
CA ASP A 127 18.35 -3.11 -6.29
C ASP A 127 18.30 -1.65 -5.85
N VAL A 128 19.35 -0.90 -6.19
CA VAL A 128 19.45 0.55 -5.95
C VAL A 128 19.72 1.25 -7.27
N LYS A 129 18.70 1.93 -7.82
CA LYS A 129 18.81 2.65 -9.09
C LYS A 129 18.63 4.14 -8.89
N LYS A 130 19.10 4.93 -9.87
CA LYS A 130 18.78 6.35 -9.93
C LYS A 130 17.26 6.52 -9.97
N HIS A 131 16.72 7.46 -9.20
CA HIS A 131 15.30 7.76 -9.13
C HIS A 131 14.78 8.07 -10.53
N PRO A 132 13.94 7.21 -11.13
CA PRO A 132 13.52 7.44 -12.49
C PRO A 132 12.62 8.67 -12.60
N PRO A 133 12.66 9.41 -13.73
CA PRO A 133 11.70 10.47 -13.99
C PRO A 133 10.27 9.97 -13.84
N LEU A 134 9.37 10.82 -13.36
CA LEU A 134 7.98 10.43 -13.12
C LEU A 134 7.34 9.91 -14.42
N GLY A 135 6.80 8.69 -14.37
CA GLY A 135 6.19 8.05 -15.53
C GLY A 135 7.18 7.50 -16.57
N SER A 136 8.47 7.41 -16.22
CA SER A 136 9.50 6.76 -17.02
C SER A 136 9.23 5.25 -17.17
N PRO A 137 9.56 4.65 -18.34
CA PRO A 137 9.61 3.20 -18.51
C PRO A 137 10.55 2.48 -17.55
N ASP A 138 11.50 3.17 -16.90
CA ASP A 138 12.42 2.49 -15.97
C ASP A 138 11.72 2.00 -14.69
N TYR A 139 10.52 2.49 -14.37
CA TYR A 139 9.65 1.88 -13.34
C TYR A 139 9.00 0.58 -13.80
N ALA A 140 9.07 0.25 -15.09
CA ALA A 140 8.53 -0.94 -15.71
C ALA A 140 9.64 -1.87 -16.25
N ASP A 141 10.86 -1.69 -15.75
CA ASP A 141 12.02 -2.47 -16.13
C ASP A 141 11.93 -3.90 -15.57
N SER A 142 11.79 -4.87 -16.47
CA SER A 142 11.70 -6.30 -16.15
C SER A 142 12.97 -6.87 -15.52
N GLU A 143 14.09 -6.13 -15.50
CA GLU A 143 15.27 -6.53 -14.74
C GLU A 143 14.96 -6.69 -13.23
N LEU A 144 14.09 -5.83 -12.66
CA LEU A 144 13.67 -5.97 -11.26
C LEU A 144 12.95 -7.30 -11.04
N TYR A 145 12.21 -7.78 -12.04
CA TYR A 145 11.58 -9.09 -12.06
C TYR A 145 12.59 -10.22 -12.09
N GLY A 146 13.55 -10.15 -13.03
CA GLY A 146 14.61 -11.15 -13.15
C GLY A 146 15.40 -11.32 -11.86
N ILE A 147 15.68 -10.21 -11.15
CA ILE A 147 16.36 -10.23 -9.85
C ILE A 147 15.57 -11.06 -8.82
N ILE A 148 14.25 -10.94 -8.78
CA ILE A 148 13.39 -11.70 -7.87
C ILE A 148 13.45 -13.18 -8.24
N CYS A 149 13.30 -13.53 -9.52
CA CYS A 149 13.36 -14.91 -10.00
C CYS A 149 14.67 -15.60 -9.63
N ASP A 150 15.78 -14.90 -9.82
CA ASP A 150 17.12 -15.44 -9.64
C ASP A 150 17.51 -15.53 -8.15
N SER A 151 16.92 -14.69 -7.30
CA SER A 151 17.26 -14.60 -5.87
C SER A 151 16.30 -15.39 -4.98
N TRP A 152 15.01 -15.38 -5.30
CA TRP A 152 13.93 -15.97 -4.48
C TRP A 152 12.83 -16.59 -5.36
N PRO A 153 13.10 -17.69 -6.07
CA PRO A 153 12.12 -18.32 -6.96
C PRO A 153 10.83 -18.74 -6.23
N ASN A 154 10.89 -19.02 -4.93
CA ASN A 154 9.72 -19.39 -4.12
C ASN A 154 8.74 -18.24 -3.85
N LEU A 155 9.12 -16.98 -4.13
CA LEU A 155 8.22 -15.83 -4.04
C LEU A 155 7.35 -15.65 -5.29
N ILE A 156 7.55 -16.49 -6.30
CA ILE A 156 6.85 -16.39 -7.57
C ILE A 156 6.07 -17.67 -7.83
N ASP A 157 4.80 -17.51 -8.19
CA ASP A 157 4.00 -18.62 -8.67
C ASP A 157 4.41 -18.97 -10.10
N ASP A 158 4.93 -20.18 -10.29
CA ASP A 158 5.22 -20.76 -11.60
C ASP A 158 3.91 -21.25 -12.22
N LEU A 159 3.35 -20.47 -13.15
CA LEU A 159 2.18 -20.85 -13.93
C LEU A 159 2.58 -21.86 -15.01
N LYS A 160 2.85 -23.10 -14.58
CA LYS A 160 3.26 -24.20 -15.45
C LYS A 160 2.28 -24.32 -16.64
N ASN A 161 2.84 -24.44 -17.84
CA ASN A 161 2.14 -24.55 -19.13
C ASN A 161 1.49 -23.25 -19.67
N PHE A 162 1.67 -22.13 -18.98
CA PHE A 162 1.52 -20.82 -19.59
C PHE A 162 2.93 -20.33 -19.89
N ALA A 163 3.21 -19.97 -21.14
CA ALA A 163 4.41 -19.26 -21.57
C ALA A 163 3.95 -18.23 -22.60
N PRO A 164 4.04 -16.91 -22.35
CA PRO A 164 3.89 -15.97 -23.44
C PRO A 164 5.03 -16.27 -24.41
N ASP A 165 4.72 -16.26 -25.70
CA ASP A 165 5.70 -16.49 -26.75
C ASP A 165 6.76 -15.37 -26.85
N LYS A 166 6.65 -14.33 -26.01
CA LYS A 166 7.45 -13.10 -26.07
C LYS A 166 7.59 -12.44 -24.69
N ASP A 167 8.80 -11.92 -24.40
CA ASP A 167 9.05 -10.97 -23.32
C ASP A 167 8.61 -9.55 -23.70
N TRP A 168 7.98 -8.83 -22.77
CA TRP A 168 7.55 -7.44 -22.98
C TRP A 168 8.69 -6.45 -22.69
N SER A 169 8.86 -5.44 -23.55
CA SER A 169 9.77 -4.34 -23.25
C SER A 169 9.24 -3.45 -22.12
N LYS A 170 10.13 -2.70 -21.45
CA LYS A 170 9.72 -1.77 -20.39
C LYS A 170 8.71 -0.71 -20.86
N GLU A 171 8.77 -0.31 -22.14
CA GLU A 171 7.80 0.59 -22.77
C GLU A 171 6.42 -0.07 -22.94
N GLU A 172 6.39 -1.33 -23.39
CA GLU A 172 5.17 -2.13 -23.52
C GLU A 172 4.51 -2.34 -22.16
N ILE A 173 5.30 -2.74 -21.14
CA ILE A 173 4.83 -2.94 -19.76
C ILE A 173 4.24 -1.64 -19.21
N LEU A 174 4.92 -0.50 -19.40
CA LEU A 174 4.39 0.80 -18.99
C LEU A 174 3.07 1.14 -19.70
N GLN A 175 2.93 0.80 -20.98
CA GLN A 175 1.68 0.99 -21.72
C GLN A 175 0.56 0.11 -21.16
N PHE A 176 0.81 -1.18 -20.92
CA PHE A 176 -0.19 -2.09 -20.33
C PHE A 176 -0.68 -1.58 -18.98
N ARG A 177 0.22 -1.15 -18.09
CA ARG A 177 -0.13 -0.53 -16.81
C ARG A 177 -0.97 0.73 -16.97
N LYS A 178 -0.59 1.62 -17.91
CA LYS A 178 -1.36 2.84 -18.19
C LYS A 178 -2.77 2.55 -18.72
N GLN A 179 -2.95 1.43 -19.41
CA GLN A 179 -4.23 0.98 -19.96
C GLN A 179 -5.04 0.13 -18.96
N GLY A 180 -4.47 -0.27 -17.82
CA GLY A 180 -5.17 -1.12 -16.86
C GLY A 180 -5.21 -2.60 -17.27
N LEU A 181 -4.29 -3.06 -18.12
CA LEU A 181 -4.12 -4.45 -18.52
C LEU A 181 -3.10 -5.18 -17.63
N ASN A 182 -3.49 -6.31 -17.05
CA ASN A 182 -2.55 -7.25 -16.42
C ASN A 182 -1.97 -8.15 -17.51
N VAL A 183 -0.65 -8.25 -17.58
CA VAL A 183 0.05 -9.13 -18.53
C VAL A 183 0.89 -10.14 -17.77
N CYS A 184 1.03 -11.33 -18.36
CA CYS A 184 1.98 -12.32 -17.86
C CYS A 184 3.39 -11.91 -18.27
N TYR A 185 4.34 -12.09 -17.35
CA TYR A 185 5.76 -11.85 -17.59
C TYR A 185 6.49 -13.18 -17.73
N SER A 186 7.51 -13.21 -18.57
CA SER A 186 8.43 -14.35 -18.65
C SER A 186 9.85 -13.92 -18.26
N HIS A 187 10.56 -14.88 -17.66
CA HIS A 187 12.00 -14.78 -17.42
C HIS A 187 12.58 -16.19 -17.56
N ASN A 188 13.59 -16.36 -18.42
CA ASN A 188 14.21 -17.65 -18.70
C ASN A 188 13.20 -18.78 -19.06
N GLY A 189 12.15 -18.44 -19.83
CA GLY A 189 11.16 -19.41 -20.31
C GLY A 189 10.11 -19.86 -19.29
N LYS A 190 10.03 -19.23 -18.11
CA LYS A 190 8.98 -19.48 -17.11
C LYS A 190 7.99 -18.31 -17.07
N VAL A 191 6.72 -18.61 -16.82
CA VAL A 191 5.70 -17.58 -16.59
C VAL A 191 5.52 -17.28 -15.14
N LEU A 192 5.46 -15.99 -14.89
CA LEU A 192 5.50 -15.42 -13.58
C LEU A 192 4.24 -14.59 -13.39
N ALA A 193 3.45 -14.96 -12.40
CA ALA A 193 2.44 -14.09 -11.82
C ALA A 193 2.95 -13.61 -10.46
N LEU A 194 3.05 -12.29 -10.27
CA LEU A 194 3.17 -11.71 -8.93
C LEU A 194 1.79 -11.25 -8.44
N GLY A 195 1.68 -11.06 -7.13
CA GLY A 195 0.44 -10.71 -6.43
C GLY A 195 -0.13 -9.33 -6.76
N GLY A 196 0.67 -8.43 -7.36
CA GLY A 196 0.21 -7.13 -7.79
C GLY A 196 -0.60 -7.26 -9.09
N ASN A 197 -1.88 -6.96 -9.02
CA ASN A 197 -2.72 -6.90 -10.20
C ASN A 197 -3.65 -5.71 -10.01
N PHE A 198 -4.11 -5.14 -11.11
CA PHE A 198 -5.03 -4.01 -11.09
C PHE A 198 -6.33 -4.29 -11.84
N VAL A 199 -7.38 -3.59 -11.46
CA VAL A 199 -8.64 -3.55 -12.22
C VAL A 199 -8.57 -2.49 -13.32
N ALA A 200 -9.49 -2.58 -14.29
CA ALA A 200 -9.75 -1.50 -15.24
C ALA A 200 -9.96 -0.18 -14.47
N GLY A 201 -9.04 0.77 -14.68
CA GLY A 201 -8.93 2.00 -13.88
C GLY A 201 -7.68 2.11 -12.99
N GLY A 202 -6.77 1.14 -13.05
CA GLY A 202 -5.42 1.22 -12.49
C GLY A 202 -5.35 1.16 -10.97
N LYS A 203 -6.36 0.56 -10.32
CA LYS A 203 -6.40 0.37 -8.87
C LYS A 203 -6.04 -1.08 -8.53
N PRO A 204 -5.30 -1.35 -7.44
CA PRO A 204 -4.97 -2.71 -7.02
C PRO A 204 -6.24 -3.55 -6.82
N ILE A 205 -6.30 -4.75 -7.39
CA ILE A 205 -7.45 -5.67 -7.26
C ILE A 205 -7.79 -5.91 -5.78
N ARG A 206 -6.76 -6.09 -4.94
CA ARG A 206 -6.91 -6.27 -3.49
C ARG A 206 -7.71 -5.14 -2.84
N SER A 207 -7.52 -3.89 -3.26
CA SER A 207 -8.24 -2.73 -2.70
C SER A 207 -9.74 -2.78 -3.01
N ILE A 208 -10.11 -3.27 -4.20
CA ILE A 208 -11.50 -3.42 -4.65
C ILE A 208 -12.18 -4.55 -3.89
N ILE A 209 -11.53 -5.72 -3.80
CA ILE A 209 -12.05 -6.87 -3.04
C ILE A 209 -12.27 -6.49 -1.57
N LEU A 210 -11.29 -5.83 -0.95
CA LEU A 210 -11.40 -5.39 0.44
C LEU A 210 -12.54 -4.39 0.62
N ARG A 211 -12.70 -3.45 -0.30
CA ARG A 211 -13.79 -2.48 -0.28
C ARG A 211 -15.15 -3.17 -0.35
N ASP A 212 -15.35 -4.07 -1.31
CA ASP A 212 -16.62 -4.78 -1.48
C ASP A 212 -16.95 -5.63 -0.26
N LYS A 213 -15.94 -6.28 0.33
CA LYS A 213 -16.07 -7.02 1.59
C LYS A 213 -16.51 -6.11 2.74
N ILE A 214 -15.91 -4.94 2.88
CA ILE A 214 -16.27 -3.97 3.92
C ILE A 214 -17.69 -3.42 3.71
N HIS A 215 -18.07 -3.09 2.47
CA HIS A 215 -19.45 -2.67 2.18
C HIS A 215 -20.47 -3.76 2.54
N PHE A 216 -20.16 -5.01 2.21
CA PHE A 216 -21.02 -6.14 2.55
C PHE A 216 -21.14 -6.34 4.07
N GLU A 217 -20.03 -6.23 4.81
CA GLU A 217 -20.02 -6.31 6.27
C GLU A 217 -20.83 -5.17 6.90
N ILE A 218 -20.68 -3.93 6.42
CA ILE A 218 -21.44 -2.78 6.90
C ILE A 218 -22.93 -2.96 6.63
N ARG A 219 -23.30 -3.36 5.40
CA ARG A 219 -24.70 -3.59 5.03
C ARG A 219 -25.36 -4.62 5.95
N LYS A 220 -24.71 -5.77 6.17
CA LYS A 220 -25.23 -6.79 7.08
C LYS A 220 -25.39 -6.31 8.52
N LEU A 221 -24.50 -5.45 8.99
CA LEU A 221 -24.62 -4.86 10.32
C LEU A 221 -25.78 -3.87 10.38
N SER A 222 -25.95 -3.02 9.37
CA SER A 222 -27.07 -2.09 9.26
C SER A 222 -28.41 -2.83 9.22
N GLU A 223 -28.55 -3.87 8.39
CA GLU A 223 -29.75 -4.73 8.30
C GLU A 223 -30.10 -5.32 9.67
N ARG A 224 -29.11 -5.90 10.38
CA ARG A 224 -29.33 -6.46 11.73
C ARG A 224 -29.74 -5.40 12.76
N ILE A 225 -29.18 -4.19 12.67
CA ILE A 225 -29.57 -3.09 13.55
C ILE A 225 -31.02 -2.73 13.25
N ILE A 226 -31.37 -2.47 11.99
CA ILE A 226 -32.73 -2.13 11.56
C ILE A 226 -33.74 -3.18 12.03
N GLU A 227 -33.49 -4.48 11.84
CA GLU A 227 -34.36 -5.56 12.35
C GLU A 227 -34.54 -5.51 13.88
N CYS A 228 -33.51 -5.11 14.63
CA CYS A 228 -33.59 -4.94 16.07
C CYS A 228 -34.36 -3.66 16.46
N THR A 229 -34.15 -2.54 15.77
CA THR A 229 -34.75 -1.23 16.11
C THR A 229 -36.11 -0.96 15.47
N GLU A 230 -36.51 -1.63 14.40
CA GLU A 230 -37.87 -1.51 13.81
C GLU A 230 -38.96 -1.86 14.84
N LYS A 231 -38.63 -2.70 15.83
CA LYS A 231 -39.50 -2.98 16.98
C LYS A 231 -39.75 -1.75 17.87
N GLN A 232 -38.90 -0.74 17.79
CA GLN A 232 -38.88 0.43 18.67
C GLN A 232 -39.12 1.76 17.92
N TYR A 233 -38.84 1.80 16.62
CA TYR A 233 -38.99 2.97 15.76
C TYR A 233 -39.55 2.58 14.38
N LYS A 234 -40.50 3.35 13.85
CA LYS A 234 -41.07 3.09 12.51
C LYS A 234 -40.25 3.81 11.43
N ASN A 235 -39.83 3.06 10.40
CA ASN A 235 -39.27 3.54 9.12
C ASN A 235 -37.83 4.08 9.16
N PHE A 236 -36.84 3.22 9.44
CA PHE A 236 -35.42 3.53 9.17
C PHE A 236 -34.92 2.85 7.90
N SER A 237 -33.83 3.38 7.35
CA SER A 237 -33.17 2.88 6.16
C SER A 237 -31.65 2.90 6.33
N GLU A 238 -30.93 2.25 5.41
CA GLU A 238 -29.46 2.29 5.39
C GLU A 238 -28.89 3.72 5.29
N ASN A 239 -29.64 4.66 4.69
CA ASN A 239 -29.23 6.06 4.55
C ASN A 239 -29.18 6.81 5.89
N ASP A 240 -29.76 6.25 6.95
CA ASP A 240 -29.72 6.81 8.30
C ASP A 240 -28.41 6.47 9.03
N PHE A 241 -27.50 5.72 8.39
CA PHE A 241 -26.18 5.40 8.91
C PHE A 241 -25.06 6.11 8.15
N SER A 242 -23.99 6.43 8.88
CA SER A 242 -22.76 7.01 8.32
C SER A 242 -21.53 6.37 8.93
N LEU A 243 -20.39 6.46 8.23
CA LEU A 243 -19.11 6.00 8.75
C LEU A 243 -18.29 7.18 9.27
N LYS A 244 -17.65 6.96 10.41
CA LYS A 244 -16.70 7.91 11.00
C LYS A 244 -15.42 7.19 11.40
N MET A 245 -14.28 7.76 11.05
CA MET A 245 -12.98 7.32 11.53
C MET A 245 -12.49 8.29 12.60
N ASP A 246 -12.07 7.78 13.76
CA ASP A 246 -11.42 8.57 14.79
C ASP A 246 -10.25 7.81 15.45
N SER A 247 -9.81 8.28 16.63
CA SER A 247 -8.66 7.73 17.35
C SER A 247 -8.86 6.32 17.91
N ASP A 248 -10.09 5.79 17.85
CA ASP A 248 -10.41 4.43 18.31
C ASP A 248 -10.71 3.49 17.12
N GLY A 249 -10.64 4.01 15.89
CA GLY A 249 -10.90 3.26 14.66
C GLY A 249 -12.19 3.67 13.95
N LEU A 250 -12.68 2.77 13.10
CA LEU A 250 -13.89 2.97 12.30
C LEU A 250 -15.14 2.72 13.15
N LYS A 251 -16.10 3.65 13.05
CA LYS A 251 -17.37 3.62 13.76
C LYS A 251 -18.53 3.76 12.76
N LEU A 252 -19.61 3.03 13.04
CA LEU A 252 -20.91 3.20 12.39
C LEU A 252 -21.73 4.16 13.26
N CYS A 253 -22.15 5.28 12.68
CA CYS A 253 -22.91 6.30 13.36
C CYS A 253 -24.35 6.33 12.85
N PHE A 254 -25.30 6.28 13.77
CA PHE A 254 -26.71 6.45 13.49
C PHE A 254 -27.05 7.94 13.54
N THR A 255 -27.50 8.47 12.41
CA THR A 255 -27.56 9.91 12.16
C THR A 255 -28.68 10.58 12.97
N LEU A 256 -29.76 9.85 13.25
CA LEU A 256 -30.95 10.36 13.94
C LEU A 256 -30.75 10.50 15.46
N GLU A 257 -29.99 9.60 16.08
CA GLU A 257 -29.71 9.64 17.53
C GLU A 257 -28.34 10.22 17.86
N ASN A 258 -27.56 10.59 16.85
CA ASN A 258 -26.17 11.04 17.00
C ASN A 258 -25.33 10.04 17.84
N SER A 259 -25.64 8.76 17.73
CA SER A 259 -24.99 7.66 18.43
C SER A 259 -24.02 6.95 17.48
N CYS A 260 -22.91 6.42 18.00
CA CYS A 260 -21.93 5.69 17.20
C CYS A 260 -21.49 4.41 17.92
N ALA A 261 -21.35 3.33 17.17
CA ALA A 261 -20.81 2.07 17.65
C ALA A 261 -19.50 1.75 16.92
N PRO A 262 -18.47 1.23 17.62
CA PRO A 262 -17.25 0.76 16.98
C PRO A 262 -17.56 -0.42 16.06
N LEU A 263 -16.97 -0.41 14.87
CA LEU A 263 -17.00 -1.54 13.98
C LEU A 263 -15.78 -2.41 14.23
N SER A 264 -16.00 -3.70 14.44
CA SER A 264 -14.93 -4.67 14.65
C SER A 264 -15.22 -5.94 13.85
N SER A 265 -14.34 -6.21 12.90
CA SER A 265 -14.24 -7.47 12.16
C SER A 265 -12.77 -7.71 11.86
N PRO A 266 -12.33 -8.93 11.50
CA PRO A 266 -10.94 -9.15 11.10
C PRO A 266 -10.47 -8.16 10.01
N THR A 267 -11.27 -7.95 8.97
CA THR A 267 -10.98 -7.02 7.87
C THR A 267 -10.88 -5.56 8.34
N ILE A 268 -11.85 -5.10 9.13
CA ILE A 268 -11.88 -3.72 9.63
C ILE A 268 -10.73 -3.50 10.61
N ASN A 269 -10.43 -4.47 11.47
CA ASN A 269 -9.33 -4.35 12.42
C ASN A 269 -7.97 -4.27 11.72
N GLU A 270 -7.78 -5.01 10.63
CA GLU A 270 -6.54 -5.01 9.85
C GLU A 270 -6.28 -3.68 9.13
N PHE A 271 -7.31 -3.00 8.62
CA PHE A 271 -7.12 -1.82 7.77
C PHE A 271 -7.58 -0.50 8.39
N PHE A 272 -8.44 -0.52 9.40
CA PHE A 272 -9.06 0.67 9.97
C PHE A 272 -8.73 0.84 11.46
N ASN A 273 -8.62 -0.25 12.21
CA ASN A 273 -8.43 -0.19 13.66
C ASN A 273 -7.01 -0.59 14.12
N LYS A 274 -6.05 -0.76 13.20
CA LYS A 274 -4.64 -1.01 13.59
C LYS A 274 -4.10 0.17 14.40
N LYS A 275 -3.70 -0.11 15.64
CA LYS A 275 -3.22 0.91 16.60
C LYS A 275 -2.15 1.81 16.00
N TRP A 276 -1.18 1.24 15.28
CA TRP A 276 -0.07 1.99 14.69
C TRP A 276 -0.54 2.96 13.59
N LEU A 277 -1.54 2.56 12.80
CA LEU A 277 -2.12 3.34 11.71
C LEU A 277 -3.00 4.47 12.27
N VAL A 278 -3.78 4.16 13.30
CA VAL A 278 -4.60 5.14 14.03
C VAL A 278 -3.73 6.14 14.79
N ALA A 279 -2.62 5.70 15.41
CA ALA A 279 -1.64 6.59 16.04
C ALA A 279 -0.97 7.52 15.02
N LYS A 280 -0.75 7.06 13.78
CA LYS A 280 -0.22 7.90 12.69
C LYS A 280 -1.15 9.05 12.33
N LEU A 281 -2.46 8.92 12.56
CA LEU A 281 -3.42 10.01 12.41
C LEU A 281 -3.31 11.06 13.53
N ARG A 282 -2.74 10.72 14.69
CA ARG A 282 -2.61 11.63 15.85
C ARG A 282 -1.48 12.67 15.73
N LYS A 283 -0.57 12.54 14.76
CA LYS A 283 0.61 13.41 14.55
C LYS A 283 1.57 13.62 15.75
N ASN A 284 1.39 12.95 16.90
CA ASN A 284 2.15 13.27 18.13
C ASN A 284 2.72 12.08 18.92
N GLU A 285 2.62 10.83 18.45
CA GLU A 285 3.10 9.68 19.22
C GLU A 285 3.74 8.61 18.33
N TYR A 286 4.83 8.97 17.63
CA TYR A 286 5.66 7.95 16.99
C TYR A 286 7.07 8.01 17.54
N LYS A 287 7.57 6.86 18.00
CA LYS A 287 8.98 6.67 18.29
C LYS A 287 9.78 7.02 17.04
N HIS A 288 10.37 8.21 17.02
CA HIS A 288 11.59 8.39 16.27
C HIS A 288 12.59 7.44 16.94
N CYS A 289 13.10 6.47 16.17
CA CYS A 289 14.33 5.81 16.56
C CYS A 289 15.40 6.90 16.52
N GLU A 290 15.75 7.43 17.68
CA GLU A 290 16.97 8.23 17.84
C GLU A 290 18.14 7.34 17.43
N ASN A 291 18.98 7.85 16.53
CA ASN A 291 20.19 7.17 16.08
C ASN A 291 21.22 7.13 17.20
#